data_AF-A0A177EGX2-F1
#
_entry.id   AF-A0A177EGX2-F1
#
_cell.length_a   1.000
_cell.length_b   1.000
_cell.length_c   1.000
_cell.angle_alpha   90.00
_cell.angle_beta   90.00
_cell.angle_gamma   90.00
#
_symmetry.space_group_name_H-M   'P 1'
#
loop_
_entity.id
_entity.type
_entity.pdbx_description
1 polymer ?
#
loop_
_entity_poly.entity_id
_entity_poly.type
_entity_poly.pdbx_seq_one_letter_code
_entity_poly.pdbx_strand_id
1 'polypeptide(L)'
;MGTVRLGITALIMTAQVLCSDVSSFDKEIAQMAGFLVFEAPMVWNSLLFLAHTKNLSTNSMVAKGKKVVSENITTVSSIIKAKKDLSVRLDSFLTTLSKEHSKLTPEKNRVFELDTSEQASNMQKKQIEAAQKTLRTYSTGALSILKKNIKVLCLLNKTQKAKVWKKYGEVLDQMKYALKMRMSVKNRISAAAKEFDQTIIRLLTQTQPDSEAFSIERARFNLGGSIYTPGLLLQITSSLQDKDKEQFIKTLVGSLLDPILLLKSRVASLSPEETKKEVVEFIQATQGTLNVYPMKEQIDTGYNHRSSSIYRYTENLPNKKEVANRIDEIQTHNTARMLSVLQAATSSMFANFVILDKTLESLYLALINGGGGDARKKKTLKEGLGVV
;
A
#
# COMPACT_ATOMS: atom_id res chain seq x y z
N MET A 1 -0.08 20.31 33.09
CA MET A 1 -1.09 19.91 32.07
C MET A 1 -0.59 19.96 30.61
N GLY A 2 0.71 20.18 30.33
CA GLY A 2 1.22 20.29 28.94
C GLY A 2 1.82 19.01 28.33
N THR A 3 2.18 18.01 29.14
CA THR A 3 2.93 16.81 28.69
C THR A 3 2.05 15.67 28.17
N VAL A 4 0.77 15.60 28.59
CA VAL A 4 -0.17 14.55 28.15
C VAL A 4 -0.65 14.76 26.70
N ARG A 5 -0.76 16.02 26.25
CA ARG A 5 -1.16 16.36 24.86
C ARG A 5 -0.08 16.04 23.82
N LEU A 6 1.20 16.13 24.18
CA LEU A 6 2.32 15.78 23.30
C LEU A 6 2.43 14.26 23.08
N GLY A 7 2.15 13.47 24.12
CA GLY A 7 2.10 12.01 24.02
C GLY A 7 0.97 11.51 23.11
N ILE A 8 -0.22 12.11 23.19
CA ILE A 8 -1.36 11.77 22.34
C ILE A 8 -1.12 12.20 20.88
N THR A 9 -0.47 13.34 20.64
CA THR A 9 -0.17 13.80 19.26
C THR A 9 0.92 12.94 18.60
N ALA A 10 1.94 12.50 19.35
CA ALA A 10 2.95 11.56 18.86
C ALA A 10 2.38 10.14 18.64
N LEU A 11 1.43 9.69 19.48
CA LEU A 11 0.71 8.44 19.28
C LEU A 11 -0.24 8.52 18.06
N ILE A 12 -0.92 9.65 17.87
CA ILE A 12 -1.79 9.91 16.70
C ILE A 12 -0.94 9.99 15.42
N MET A 13 0.26 10.55 15.46
CA MET A 13 1.17 10.56 14.31
C MET A 13 1.75 9.17 14.00
N THR A 14 2.07 8.37 15.03
CA THR A 14 2.51 6.97 14.83
C THR A 14 1.35 6.09 14.36
N ALA A 15 0.13 6.35 14.85
CA ALA A 15 -1.10 5.74 14.38
C ALA A 15 -1.46 6.20 12.96
N GLN A 16 -1.22 7.46 12.57
CA GLN A 16 -1.39 7.94 11.18
C GLN A 16 -0.39 7.31 10.21
N VAL A 17 0.81 6.95 10.66
CA VAL A 17 1.76 6.17 9.85
C VAL A 17 1.32 4.70 9.72
N LEU A 18 0.52 4.20 10.67
CA LEU A 18 -0.11 2.86 10.62
C LEU A 18 -1.55 2.86 10.03
N CYS A 19 -2.17 4.04 9.88
CA CYS A 19 -3.56 4.27 9.46
C CYS A 19 -3.69 5.16 8.22
N SER A 20 -2.59 5.60 7.62
CA SER A 20 -2.62 6.00 6.21
C SER A 20 -2.75 4.69 5.43
N ASP A 21 -3.74 4.66 4.55
CA ASP A 21 -4.07 3.56 3.66
C ASP A 21 -2.75 3.06 3.03
N VAL A 22 -2.14 2.01 3.59
CA VAL A 22 -0.84 1.48 3.10
C VAL A 22 -0.97 1.10 1.62
N SER A 23 -2.19 0.75 1.20
CA SER A 23 -2.53 0.57 -0.20
C SER A 23 -2.48 1.86 -1.01
N SER A 24 -2.83 3.03 -0.47
CA SER A 24 -2.71 4.32 -1.16
C SER A 24 -1.27 4.82 -1.17
N PHE A 25 -0.51 4.62 -0.09
CA PHE A 25 0.90 5.00 -0.01
C PHE A 25 1.80 4.13 -0.89
N ASP A 26 1.63 2.80 -0.88
CA ASP A 26 2.38 1.91 -1.77
C ASP A 26 1.99 2.11 -3.23
N LYS A 27 0.70 2.41 -3.51
CA LYS A 27 0.25 2.82 -4.84
C LYS A 27 0.89 4.15 -5.24
N GLU A 28 0.96 5.13 -4.35
CA GLU A 28 1.56 6.44 -4.62
C GLU A 28 3.05 6.29 -4.93
N ILE A 29 3.78 5.50 -4.15
CA ILE A 29 5.20 5.20 -4.39
C ILE A 29 5.39 4.39 -5.68
N ALA A 30 4.51 3.43 -5.97
CA ALA A 30 4.54 2.67 -7.22
C ALA A 30 4.23 3.54 -8.45
N GLN A 31 3.28 4.47 -8.32
CA GLN A 31 2.97 5.47 -9.35
C GLN A 31 4.15 6.41 -9.56
N MET A 32 4.78 6.89 -8.49
CA MET A 32 5.99 7.70 -8.59
C MET A 32 7.13 6.94 -9.28
N ALA A 33 7.33 5.66 -8.95
CA ALA A 33 8.32 4.83 -9.64
C ALA A 33 7.99 4.66 -11.14
N GLY A 34 6.72 4.40 -11.46
CA GLY A 34 6.23 4.33 -12.84
C GLY A 34 6.49 5.62 -13.60
N PHE A 35 6.13 6.75 -13.02
CA PHE A 35 6.35 8.08 -13.57
C PHE A 35 7.83 8.33 -13.85
N LEU A 36 8.70 8.16 -12.84
CA LEU A 36 10.14 8.41 -12.97
C LEU A 36 10.81 7.58 -14.06
N VAL A 37 10.36 6.34 -14.26
CA VAL A 37 10.97 5.40 -15.21
C VAL A 37 10.38 5.55 -16.61
N PHE A 38 9.07 5.70 -16.75
CA PHE A 38 8.36 5.57 -18.04
C PHE A 38 7.77 6.87 -18.59
N GLU A 39 7.49 7.88 -17.76
CA GLU A 39 6.74 9.08 -18.17
C GLU A 39 7.53 10.38 -18.05
N ALA A 40 8.31 10.55 -16.98
CA ALA A 40 9.13 11.74 -16.73
C ALA A 40 10.00 12.19 -17.91
N PRO A 41 10.74 11.30 -18.63
CA PRO A 41 11.60 11.74 -19.73
C PRO A 41 10.80 12.29 -20.92
N MET A 42 9.57 11.81 -21.12
CA MET A 42 8.67 12.27 -22.17
C MET A 42 7.22 11.96 -21.80
N VAL A 43 6.55 12.97 -21.24
CA VAL A 43 5.13 12.87 -20.89
C VAL A 43 4.34 12.54 -22.14
N TRP A 44 3.35 11.67 -22.03
CA TRP A 44 2.63 11.13 -23.17
C TRP A 44 1.99 12.21 -24.07
N ASN A 45 1.57 13.33 -23.47
CA ASN A 45 1.05 14.49 -24.20
C ASN A 45 2.08 15.10 -25.17
N SER A 46 3.36 15.16 -24.78
CA SER A 46 4.46 15.64 -25.61
C SER A 46 4.75 14.69 -26.79
N LEU A 47 4.70 13.36 -26.55
CA LEU A 47 4.87 12.36 -27.61
C LEU A 47 3.70 12.37 -28.61
N LEU A 48 2.49 12.51 -28.12
CA LEU A 48 1.26 12.67 -28.89
C LEU A 48 1.33 13.87 -29.83
N PHE A 49 1.72 15.02 -29.28
CA PHE A 49 1.85 16.24 -30.04
C PHE A 49 2.84 16.07 -31.20
N LEU A 50 4.03 15.50 -30.92
CA LEU A 50 5.05 15.22 -31.94
C LEU A 50 4.57 14.23 -33.01
N ALA A 51 3.72 13.30 -32.64
CA ALA A 51 3.19 12.33 -33.58
C ALA A 51 2.11 12.87 -34.49
N HIS A 52 1.25 13.73 -33.94
CA HIS A 52 0.22 14.42 -34.70
C HIS A 52 0.86 15.34 -35.74
N THR A 53 1.78 16.20 -35.31
CA THR A 53 2.48 17.18 -36.15
C THR A 53 3.37 16.56 -37.22
N LYS A 54 4.02 15.43 -36.96
CA LYS A 54 4.87 14.72 -37.93
C LYS A 54 4.16 13.59 -38.68
N ASN A 55 2.84 13.45 -38.54
CA ASN A 55 2.07 12.33 -39.11
C ASN A 55 2.72 10.95 -38.85
N LEU A 56 3.26 10.75 -37.64
CA LEU A 56 3.95 9.51 -37.32
C LEU A 56 2.97 8.32 -37.27
N SER A 57 3.40 7.20 -37.83
CA SER A 57 2.74 5.91 -37.60
C SER A 57 2.79 5.54 -36.10
N THR A 58 1.84 4.74 -35.61
CA THR A 58 1.87 4.25 -34.22
C THR A 58 3.19 3.54 -33.94
N ASN A 59 3.65 2.70 -34.88
CA ASN A 59 4.90 1.95 -34.74
C ASN A 59 6.10 2.88 -34.58
N SER A 60 6.15 3.98 -35.34
CA SER A 60 7.19 5.00 -35.24
C SER A 60 7.15 5.73 -33.88
N MET A 61 5.95 6.03 -33.36
CA MET A 61 5.79 6.64 -32.04
C MET A 61 6.26 5.72 -30.92
N VAL A 62 5.82 4.45 -30.95
CA VAL A 62 6.20 3.44 -29.96
C VAL A 62 7.69 3.20 -29.99
N ALA A 63 8.31 3.11 -31.17
CA ALA A 63 9.75 2.96 -31.31
C ALA A 63 10.51 4.16 -30.71
N LYS A 64 10.03 5.38 -30.95
CA LYS A 64 10.63 6.61 -30.39
C LYS A 64 10.46 6.68 -28.87
N GLY A 65 9.26 6.39 -28.35
CA GLY A 65 9.00 6.30 -26.91
C GLY A 65 9.87 5.24 -26.22
N LYS A 66 9.99 4.05 -26.83
CA LYS A 66 10.88 2.97 -26.35
C LYS A 66 12.33 3.42 -26.25
N LYS A 67 12.84 4.14 -27.25
CA LYS A 67 14.21 4.66 -27.24
C LYS A 67 14.44 5.61 -26.07
N VAL A 68 13.59 6.63 -25.93
CA VAL A 68 13.69 7.64 -24.86
C VAL A 68 13.58 7.02 -23.47
N VAL A 69 12.64 6.10 -23.26
CA VAL A 69 12.51 5.38 -21.98
C VAL A 69 13.69 4.46 -21.72
N SER A 70 14.27 3.81 -22.74
CA SER A 70 15.45 2.95 -22.55
C SER A 70 16.69 3.76 -22.13
N GLU A 71 16.87 4.94 -22.72
CA GLU A 71 17.89 5.91 -22.30
C GLU A 71 17.62 6.35 -20.85
N ASN A 72 16.36 6.66 -20.52
CA ASN A 72 15.96 7.05 -19.17
C ASN A 72 16.18 5.97 -18.11
N ILE A 73 15.86 4.71 -18.42
CA ILE A 73 16.11 3.56 -17.53
C ILE A 73 17.59 3.48 -17.17
N THR A 74 18.49 3.79 -18.11
CA THR A 74 19.94 3.79 -17.87
C THR A 74 20.32 4.93 -16.92
N THR A 75 19.80 6.13 -17.16
CA THR A 75 20.02 7.32 -16.29
C THR A 75 19.52 7.07 -14.87
N VAL A 76 18.27 6.64 -14.72
CA VAL A 76 17.66 6.34 -13.41
C VAL A 76 18.39 5.19 -12.70
N SER A 77 18.82 4.16 -13.45
CA SER A 77 19.65 3.07 -12.90
C SER A 77 20.98 3.56 -12.32
N SER A 78 21.60 4.57 -12.94
CA SER A 78 22.84 5.17 -12.41
C SER A 78 22.59 5.96 -11.12
N ILE A 79 21.43 6.64 -11.03
CA ILE A 79 21.02 7.41 -9.85
C ILE A 79 20.83 6.49 -8.65
N ILE A 80 20.11 5.38 -8.82
CA ILE A 80 19.84 4.43 -7.72
C ILE A 80 21.11 3.68 -7.24
N LYS A 81 22.11 3.50 -8.10
CA LYS A 81 23.38 2.83 -7.77
C LYS A 81 24.34 3.73 -6.99
N ALA A 82 24.14 5.04 -7.02
CA ALA A 82 25.01 5.97 -6.32
C ALA A 82 24.84 5.90 -4.79
N LYS A 83 25.94 6.12 -4.05
CA LYS A 83 25.95 6.13 -2.57
C LYS A 83 25.45 7.44 -1.93
N LYS A 84 25.11 8.47 -2.72
CA LYS A 84 24.63 9.77 -2.21
C LYS A 84 23.12 9.73 -1.97
N ASP A 85 22.60 10.77 -1.30
CA ASP A 85 21.17 10.96 -1.04
C ASP A 85 20.33 10.81 -2.33
N LEU A 86 19.38 9.87 -2.29
CA LEU A 86 18.53 9.53 -3.42
C LEU A 86 17.56 10.66 -3.77
N SER A 87 16.99 11.34 -2.76
CA SER A 87 16.03 12.42 -2.95
C SER A 87 16.67 13.57 -3.70
N VAL A 88 17.86 13.99 -3.27
CA VAL A 88 18.63 15.08 -3.92
C VAL A 88 18.95 14.75 -5.38
N ARG A 89 19.32 13.50 -5.68
CA ARG A 89 19.63 13.09 -7.06
C ARG A 89 18.39 13.01 -7.94
N LEU A 90 17.29 12.48 -7.43
CA LEU A 90 16.03 12.43 -8.16
C LEU A 90 15.47 13.85 -8.40
N ASP A 91 15.56 14.75 -7.42
CA ASP A 91 15.18 16.16 -7.58
C ASP A 91 16.07 16.88 -8.60
N SER A 92 17.38 16.64 -8.57
CA SER A 92 18.35 17.16 -9.55
C SER A 92 18.10 16.60 -10.96
N PHE A 93 17.76 15.32 -11.07
CA PHE A 93 17.38 14.68 -12.32
C PHE A 93 16.10 15.29 -12.91
N LEU A 94 15.05 15.44 -12.09
CA LEU A 94 13.81 16.11 -12.49
C LEU A 94 14.04 17.57 -12.89
N THR A 95 14.93 18.27 -12.17
CA THR A 95 15.36 19.64 -12.52
C THR A 95 16.10 19.67 -13.85
N THR A 96 16.94 18.68 -14.13
CA THR A 96 17.66 18.56 -15.40
C THR A 96 16.69 18.30 -16.53
N LEU A 97 15.74 17.37 -16.37
CA LEU A 97 14.67 17.15 -17.35
C LEU A 97 13.86 18.43 -17.61
N SER A 98 13.43 19.14 -16.56
CA SER A 98 12.71 20.40 -16.70
C SER A 98 13.52 21.46 -17.45
N LYS A 99 14.83 21.56 -17.19
CA LYS A 99 15.75 22.51 -17.84
C LYS A 99 16.12 22.13 -19.27
N GLU A 100 16.41 20.86 -19.54
CA GLU A 100 16.69 20.37 -20.90
C GLU A 100 15.48 20.58 -21.82
N HIS A 101 14.26 20.42 -21.28
CA HIS A 101 13.04 20.73 -22.00
C HIS A 101 12.81 22.24 -22.18
N SER A 102 13.19 23.07 -21.21
CA SER A 102 13.20 24.53 -21.40
C SER A 102 14.22 25.02 -22.45
N LYS A 103 15.20 24.16 -22.81
CA LYS A 103 16.26 24.40 -23.79
C LYS A 103 16.04 23.66 -25.12
N LEU A 104 14.84 23.12 -25.37
CA LEU A 104 14.49 22.53 -26.66
C LEU A 104 14.88 23.52 -27.77
N THR A 105 15.91 23.16 -28.55
CA THR A 105 16.50 24.03 -29.55
C THR A 105 15.52 24.32 -30.70
N PRO A 106 15.65 25.45 -31.41
CA PRO A 106 14.77 25.84 -32.53
C PRO A 106 14.55 24.72 -33.58
N GLU A 107 15.57 23.90 -33.86
CA GLU A 107 15.46 22.78 -34.81
C GLU A 107 14.60 21.60 -34.30
N LYS A 108 14.52 21.38 -32.98
CA LYS A 108 13.58 20.43 -32.37
C LYS A 108 12.18 21.05 -32.15
N ASN A 109 12.11 22.38 -32.11
CA ASN A 109 10.88 23.20 -32.08
C ASN A 109 10.29 23.52 -33.46
N ARG A 110 10.95 23.19 -34.57
CA ARG A 110 10.48 23.42 -35.94
C ARG A 110 9.16 22.70 -36.30
N VAL A 111 8.72 21.85 -35.40
CA VAL A 111 7.47 21.07 -35.44
C VAL A 111 6.32 21.82 -34.75
N PHE A 112 6.67 22.83 -33.95
CA PHE A 112 5.80 23.71 -33.18
C PHE A 112 5.68 25.09 -33.86
N GLU A 113 6.00 25.22 -35.15
CA GLU A 113 5.76 26.45 -35.94
C GLU A 113 4.26 26.83 -36.03
N LEU A 114 3.35 25.98 -35.53
CA LEU A 114 1.91 26.26 -35.44
C LEU A 114 1.36 26.22 -33.99
N ASP A 115 2.20 25.98 -32.97
CA ASP A 115 1.78 26.01 -31.57
C ASP A 115 2.34 27.25 -30.87
N THR A 116 1.54 28.32 -30.89
CA THR A 116 1.83 29.58 -30.19
C THR A 116 1.60 29.49 -28.67
N SER A 117 1.28 28.32 -28.12
CA SER A 117 0.71 28.23 -26.76
C SER A 117 1.61 27.58 -25.69
N GLU A 118 2.82 27.12 -26.03
CA GLU A 118 3.75 26.45 -25.11
C GLU A 118 3.16 25.25 -24.34
N GLN A 119 2.00 24.73 -24.76
CA GLN A 119 1.15 23.89 -23.90
C GLN A 119 1.79 22.56 -23.53
N ALA A 120 2.45 21.87 -24.47
CA ALA A 120 3.08 20.58 -24.19
C ALA A 120 4.24 20.71 -23.17
N SER A 121 5.07 21.73 -23.34
CA SER A 121 6.17 22.06 -22.42
C SER A 121 5.63 22.43 -21.03
N ASN A 122 4.60 23.28 -21.00
CA ASN A 122 3.96 23.70 -19.76
C ASN A 122 3.25 22.56 -19.01
N MET A 123 2.64 21.61 -19.73
CA MET A 123 2.02 20.43 -19.12
C MET A 123 3.06 19.49 -18.50
N GLN A 124 4.17 19.24 -19.20
CA GLN A 124 5.24 18.43 -18.67
C GLN A 124 5.92 19.08 -17.47
N LYS A 125 6.19 20.39 -17.54
CA LYS A 125 6.73 21.17 -16.43
C LYS A 125 5.85 21.07 -15.19
N LYS A 126 4.53 21.24 -15.32
CA LYS A 126 3.58 21.08 -14.20
C LYS A 126 3.60 19.68 -13.59
N GLN A 127 3.72 18.63 -14.39
CA GLN A 127 3.81 17.25 -13.88
C GLN A 127 5.14 16.99 -13.16
N ILE A 128 6.25 17.51 -13.70
CA ILE A 128 7.57 17.41 -13.06
C ILE A 128 7.57 18.18 -11.73
N GLU A 129 7.02 19.40 -11.69
CA GLU A 129 6.90 20.21 -10.47
C GLU A 129 6.05 19.53 -9.40
N ALA A 130 4.92 18.92 -9.80
CA ALA A 130 4.09 18.12 -8.90
C ALA A 130 4.88 16.92 -8.34
N ALA A 131 5.61 16.19 -9.19
CA ALA A 131 6.43 15.06 -8.76
C ALA A 131 7.56 15.48 -7.80
N GLN A 132 8.22 16.61 -8.06
CA GLN A 132 9.23 17.18 -7.16
C GLN A 132 8.65 17.54 -5.80
N LYS A 133 7.45 18.17 -5.78
CA LYS A 133 6.75 18.49 -4.53
C LYS A 133 6.48 17.23 -3.71
N THR A 134 5.95 16.19 -4.35
CA THR A 134 5.69 14.89 -3.71
C THR A 134 6.99 14.25 -3.21
N LEU A 135 8.04 14.19 -4.03
CA LEU A 135 9.33 13.59 -3.66
C LEU A 135 9.95 14.26 -2.41
N ARG A 136 9.81 15.59 -2.27
CA ARG A 136 10.31 16.35 -1.12
C ARG A 136 9.56 16.05 0.18
N THR A 137 8.35 15.50 0.10
CA THR A 137 7.56 15.08 1.27
C THR A 137 7.85 13.66 1.73
N TYR A 138 8.63 12.88 0.96
CA TYR A 138 8.90 11.49 1.27
C TYR A 138 9.89 11.34 2.43
N SER A 139 9.52 10.48 3.38
CA SER A 139 10.41 10.06 4.48
C SER A 139 11.54 9.15 3.98
N THR A 140 12.55 8.93 4.81
CA THR A 140 13.65 8.00 4.50
C THR A 140 13.15 6.58 4.18
N GLY A 141 12.11 6.12 4.87
CA GLY A 141 11.45 4.84 4.59
C GLY A 141 10.79 4.81 3.21
N ALA A 142 10.02 5.86 2.88
CA ALA A 142 9.38 6.02 1.57
C ALA A 142 10.39 6.00 0.41
N LEU A 143 11.51 6.70 0.58
CA LEU A 143 12.60 6.74 -0.40
C LEU A 143 13.27 5.36 -0.59
N SER A 144 13.35 4.55 0.47
CA SER A 144 13.86 3.18 0.38
C SER A 144 12.95 2.28 -0.46
N ILE A 145 11.63 2.37 -0.23
CA ILE A 145 10.62 1.63 -1.01
C ILE A 145 10.63 2.10 -2.47
N LEU A 146 10.67 3.42 -2.70
CA LEU A 146 10.78 4.00 -4.04
C LEU A 146 12.02 3.47 -4.78
N LYS A 147 13.17 3.41 -4.10
CA LYS A 147 14.42 2.85 -4.65
C LYS A 147 14.26 1.39 -5.08
N LYS A 148 13.62 0.57 -4.24
CA LYS A 148 13.33 -0.84 -4.52
C LYS A 148 12.43 -0.98 -5.76
N ASN A 149 11.37 -0.18 -5.83
CA ASN A 149 10.43 -0.19 -6.95
C ASN A 149 11.08 0.22 -8.27
N ILE A 150 11.85 1.31 -8.27
CA ILE A 150 12.61 1.75 -9.45
C ILE A 150 13.57 0.63 -9.91
N LYS A 151 14.27 -0.03 -8.98
CA LYS A 151 15.18 -1.13 -9.32
C LYS A 151 14.46 -2.30 -10.01
N VAL A 152 13.26 -2.65 -9.56
CA VAL A 152 12.41 -3.68 -10.20
C VAL A 152 12.05 -3.26 -11.63
N LEU A 153 11.60 -2.02 -11.83
CA LEU A 153 11.24 -1.52 -13.16
C LEU A 153 12.43 -1.45 -14.13
N CYS A 154 13.63 -1.15 -13.63
CA CYS A 154 14.84 -1.16 -14.46
C CYS A 154 15.31 -2.57 -14.86
N LEU A 155 14.88 -3.61 -14.13
CA LEU A 155 15.35 -4.99 -14.29
C LEU A 155 14.23 -5.96 -14.71
N LEU A 156 13.18 -5.45 -15.36
CA LEU A 156 12.07 -6.28 -15.86
C LEU A 156 12.58 -7.38 -16.80
N ASN A 157 12.09 -8.60 -16.61
CA ASN A 157 12.39 -9.72 -17.50
C ASN A 157 11.70 -9.54 -18.87
N LYS A 158 12.07 -10.37 -19.86
CA LYS A 158 11.57 -10.28 -21.25
C LYS A 158 10.03 -10.26 -21.31
N THR A 159 9.37 -11.12 -20.53
CA THR A 159 7.91 -11.26 -20.50
C THR A 159 7.23 -10.04 -19.87
N GLN A 160 7.72 -9.58 -18.72
CA GLN A 160 7.21 -8.39 -18.04
C GLN A 160 7.40 -7.14 -18.91
N LYS A 161 8.59 -6.99 -19.50
CA LYS A 161 8.90 -5.91 -20.44
C LYS A 161 7.91 -5.91 -21.61
N ALA A 162 7.65 -7.06 -22.23
CA ALA A 162 6.66 -7.17 -23.31
C ALA A 162 5.26 -6.73 -22.88
N LYS A 163 4.81 -7.13 -21.67
CA LYS A 163 3.51 -6.74 -21.10
C LYS A 163 3.39 -5.23 -20.88
N VAL A 164 4.39 -4.61 -20.24
CA VAL A 164 4.44 -3.16 -20.01
C VAL A 164 4.39 -2.40 -21.34
N TRP A 165 5.20 -2.82 -22.32
CA TRP A 165 5.24 -2.16 -23.62
C TRP A 165 3.97 -2.30 -24.43
N LYS A 166 3.27 -3.44 -24.31
CA LYS A 166 1.95 -3.62 -24.93
C LYS A 166 0.97 -2.59 -24.37
N LYS A 167 0.86 -2.48 -23.04
CA LYS A 167 -0.02 -1.50 -22.39
C LYS A 167 0.36 -0.05 -22.69
N TYR A 168 1.65 0.27 -22.73
CA TYR A 168 2.12 1.58 -23.15
C TYR A 168 1.71 1.91 -24.59
N GLY A 169 1.80 0.94 -25.51
CA GLY A 169 1.33 1.09 -26.89
C GLY A 169 -0.17 1.34 -27.00
N GLU A 170 -0.98 0.62 -26.21
CA GLU A 170 -2.44 0.80 -26.15
C GLU A 170 -2.83 2.23 -25.73
N VAL A 171 -2.09 2.82 -24.77
CA VAL A 171 -2.25 4.23 -24.39
C VAL A 171 -2.04 5.14 -25.61
N LEU A 172 -0.94 4.97 -26.34
CA LEU A 172 -0.61 5.78 -27.51
C LEU A 172 -1.63 5.62 -28.65
N ASP A 173 -2.19 4.43 -28.83
CA ASP A 173 -3.23 4.18 -29.84
C ASP A 173 -4.54 4.89 -29.49
N GLN A 174 -5.00 4.79 -28.24
CA GLN A 174 -6.22 5.48 -27.80
C GLN A 174 -6.08 6.99 -27.89
N MET A 175 -4.90 7.49 -27.54
CA MET A 175 -4.48 8.86 -27.68
C MET A 175 -4.57 9.37 -29.13
N LYS A 176 -3.95 8.64 -30.07
CA LYS A 176 -3.97 8.99 -31.50
C LYS A 176 -5.38 8.92 -32.09
N TYR A 177 -6.16 7.91 -31.70
CA TYR A 177 -7.55 7.76 -32.15
C TYR A 177 -8.43 8.92 -31.67
N ALA A 178 -8.30 9.33 -30.40
CA ALA A 178 -9.06 10.44 -29.84
C ALA A 178 -8.79 11.76 -30.58
N LEU A 179 -7.54 12.02 -30.95
CA LEU A 179 -7.17 13.19 -31.76
C LEU A 179 -7.77 13.15 -33.17
N LYS A 180 -7.78 11.97 -33.83
CA LYS A 180 -8.37 11.81 -35.16
C LYS A 180 -9.89 12.01 -35.17
N MET A 181 -10.58 11.52 -34.15
CA MET A 181 -12.04 11.53 -34.06
C MET A 181 -12.61 12.82 -33.45
N ARG A 182 -11.78 13.82 -33.11
CA ARG A 182 -12.19 15.08 -32.44
C ARG A 182 -13.05 14.87 -31.19
N MET A 183 -12.85 13.75 -30.49
CA MET A 183 -13.57 13.43 -29.26
C MET A 183 -12.85 14.01 -28.04
N SER A 184 -13.52 14.05 -26.88
CA SER A 184 -12.87 14.39 -25.61
C SER A 184 -11.73 13.40 -25.30
N VAL A 185 -10.52 13.89 -25.57
CA VAL A 185 -9.21 13.29 -25.30
C VAL A 185 -9.11 12.83 -23.84
N LYS A 186 -9.72 13.58 -22.91
CA LYS A 186 -9.65 13.34 -21.46
C LYS A 186 -10.21 11.97 -21.06
N ASN A 187 -11.42 11.61 -21.46
CA ASN A 187 -12.08 10.41 -20.91
C ASN A 187 -11.48 9.09 -21.42
N ARG A 188 -11.10 9.02 -22.71
CA ARG A 188 -10.50 7.82 -23.31
C ARG A 188 -9.06 7.61 -22.89
N ILE A 189 -8.28 8.68 -22.84
CA ILE A 189 -6.88 8.61 -22.40
C ILE A 189 -6.82 8.25 -20.93
N SER A 190 -7.66 8.85 -20.08
CA SER A 190 -7.66 8.54 -18.65
C SER A 190 -7.95 7.07 -18.36
N ALA A 191 -8.76 6.38 -19.17
CA ALA A 191 -9.00 4.95 -19.01
C ALA A 191 -7.76 4.10 -19.36
N ALA A 192 -7.15 4.34 -20.53
CA ALA A 192 -5.95 3.62 -20.95
C ALA A 192 -4.74 3.92 -20.05
N ALA A 193 -4.58 5.18 -19.65
CA ALA A 193 -3.60 5.63 -18.67
C ALA A 193 -3.74 4.86 -17.35
N LYS A 194 -4.97 4.80 -16.83
CA LYS A 194 -5.29 4.07 -15.60
C LYS A 194 -5.00 2.58 -15.71
N GLU A 195 -5.22 1.95 -16.87
CA GLU A 195 -4.83 0.55 -17.08
C GLU A 195 -3.32 0.33 -17.13
N PHE A 196 -2.57 1.26 -17.72
CA PHE A 196 -1.11 1.24 -17.68
C PHE A 196 -0.60 1.38 -16.24
N ASP A 197 -1.10 2.38 -15.50
CA ASP A 197 -0.77 2.60 -14.10
C ASP A 197 -1.10 1.37 -13.25
N GLN A 198 -2.27 0.78 -13.45
CA GLN A 198 -2.64 -0.47 -12.77
C GLN A 198 -1.72 -1.62 -13.14
N THR A 199 -1.18 -1.66 -14.36
CA THR A 199 -0.20 -2.69 -14.76
C THR A 199 1.14 -2.48 -14.07
N ILE A 200 1.61 -1.24 -13.96
CA ILE A 200 2.84 -0.90 -13.22
C ILE A 200 2.67 -1.15 -11.72
N ILE A 201 1.57 -0.66 -11.14
CA ILE A 201 1.19 -0.93 -9.74
C ILE A 201 1.16 -2.43 -9.54
N ARG A 202 0.41 -3.19 -10.34
CA ARG A 202 0.40 -4.67 -10.23
C ARG A 202 1.79 -5.28 -10.40
N LEU A 203 2.66 -4.81 -11.29
CA LEU A 203 4.00 -5.38 -11.39
C LEU A 203 4.86 -5.11 -10.15
N LEU A 204 4.69 -3.95 -9.52
CA LEU A 204 5.42 -3.53 -8.34
C LEU A 204 4.81 -4.04 -7.03
N THR A 205 3.51 -4.29 -7.02
CA THR A 205 2.73 -4.80 -5.88
C THR A 205 2.40 -6.29 -6.02
N GLN A 206 2.66 -6.94 -7.17
CA GLN A 206 2.56 -8.39 -7.40
C GLN A 206 3.94 -9.06 -7.58
N THR A 207 5.01 -8.46 -7.04
CA THR A 207 6.27 -9.16 -6.81
C THR A 207 6.24 -9.87 -5.47
N GLN A 208 5.58 -11.03 -5.45
CA GLN A 208 5.39 -11.90 -4.27
C GLN A 208 4.70 -11.18 -3.09
N PRO A 209 3.94 -11.89 -2.23
CA PRO A 209 3.64 -11.35 -0.92
C PRO A 209 4.97 -10.90 -0.31
N ASP A 210 5.06 -9.62 0.02
CA ASP A 210 6.15 -9.14 0.84
C ASP A 210 6.16 -10.04 2.08
N SER A 211 7.21 -10.88 2.20
CA SER A 211 7.30 -11.85 3.28
C SER A 211 7.14 -11.14 4.62
N GLU A 212 7.55 -9.88 4.69
CA GLU A 212 7.33 -8.98 5.81
C GLU A 212 5.85 -8.65 5.99
N ALA A 213 5.14 -8.12 4.97
CA ALA A 213 3.70 -7.88 5.04
C ALA A 213 2.88 -9.13 5.41
N PHE A 214 3.19 -10.30 4.84
CA PHE A 214 2.55 -11.56 5.22
C PHE A 214 2.83 -11.93 6.68
N SER A 215 4.08 -11.79 7.13
CA SER A 215 4.45 -12.10 8.53
C SER A 215 3.74 -11.15 9.51
N ILE A 216 3.59 -9.87 9.15
CA ILE A 216 2.82 -8.89 9.92
C ILE A 216 1.34 -9.29 10.00
N GLU A 217 0.72 -9.66 8.87
CA GLU A 217 -0.68 -10.10 8.88
C GLU A 217 -0.88 -11.42 9.60
N ARG A 218 0.06 -12.37 9.48
CA ARG A 218 0.07 -13.61 10.28
C ARG A 218 0.12 -13.31 11.77
N ALA A 219 1.01 -12.41 12.20
CA ALA A 219 1.09 -12.02 13.60
C ALA A 219 -0.20 -11.35 14.08
N ARG A 220 -0.74 -10.40 13.30
CA ARG A 220 -2.02 -9.74 13.62
C ARG A 220 -3.16 -10.75 13.71
N PHE A 221 -3.25 -11.68 12.75
CA PHE A 221 -4.24 -12.74 12.73
C PHE A 221 -4.16 -13.57 14.01
N ASN A 222 -2.99 -14.08 14.36
CA ASN A 222 -2.78 -14.91 15.55
C ASN A 222 -3.02 -14.15 16.88
N LEU A 223 -3.12 -12.83 16.85
CA LEU A 223 -3.44 -11.98 18.00
C LEU A 223 -4.92 -11.51 18.01
N GLY A 224 -5.82 -12.16 17.27
CA GLY A 224 -7.25 -11.77 17.24
C GLY A 224 -7.59 -10.66 16.25
N GLY A 225 -6.65 -10.26 15.39
CA GLY A 225 -6.74 -9.05 14.58
C GLY A 225 -7.85 -9.01 13.54
N SER A 226 -8.38 -10.16 13.13
CA SER A 226 -9.55 -10.24 12.24
C SER A 226 -10.82 -9.73 12.91
N ILE A 227 -10.95 -9.94 14.23
CA ILE A 227 -12.08 -9.48 15.05
C ILE A 227 -11.76 -8.09 15.64
N TYR A 228 -10.56 -7.94 16.22
CA TYR A 228 -10.15 -6.71 16.89
C TYR A 228 -8.65 -6.43 16.72
N THR A 229 -8.32 -5.32 16.06
CA THR A 229 -6.95 -4.89 15.76
C THR A 229 -6.12 -4.78 17.05
N PRO A 230 -4.99 -5.50 17.19
CA PRO A 230 -4.22 -5.55 18.43
C PRO A 230 -3.75 -4.19 18.94
N GLY A 231 -3.44 -3.26 18.04
CA GLY A 231 -3.06 -1.88 18.39
C GLY A 231 -4.22 -1.07 18.98
N LEU A 232 -5.42 -1.21 18.42
CA LEU A 232 -6.63 -0.57 18.95
C LEU A 232 -7.01 -1.16 20.30
N LEU A 233 -6.94 -2.49 20.44
CA LEU A 233 -7.16 -3.17 21.70
C LEU A 233 -6.24 -2.61 22.79
N LEU A 234 -4.93 -2.55 22.53
CA LEU A 234 -3.95 -2.03 23.47
C LEU A 234 -4.23 -0.57 23.87
N GLN A 235 -4.56 0.28 22.90
CA GLN A 235 -4.88 1.69 23.16
C GLN A 235 -6.11 1.85 24.05
N ILE A 236 -7.18 1.12 23.72
CA ILE A 236 -8.46 1.16 24.42
C ILE A 236 -8.29 0.63 25.84
N THR A 237 -7.71 -0.57 26.00
CA THR A 237 -7.52 -1.18 27.32
C THR A 237 -6.57 -0.37 28.19
N SER A 238 -5.55 0.28 27.63
CA SER A 238 -4.67 1.18 28.40
C SER A 238 -5.42 2.38 28.98
N SER A 239 -6.47 2.84 28.29
CA SER A 239 -7.26 4.01 28.67
C SER A 239 -8.44 3.70 29.60
N LEU A 240 -8.80 2.42 29.79
CA LEU A 240 -9.82 2.01 30.76
C LEU A 240 -9.35 2.29 32.19
N GLN A 241 -10.23 2.87 33.01
CA GLN A 241 -10.00 3.21 34.42
C GLN A 241 -10.86 2.38 35.39
N ASP A 242 -11.48 1.32 34.90
CA ASP A 242 -12.44 0.51 35.66
C ASP A 242 -11.76 -0.32 36.77
N LYS A 243 -12.48 -0.56 37.87
CA LYS A 243 -11.99 -1.39 38.99
C LYS A 243 -11.84 -2.86 38.62
N ASP A 244 -12.57 -3.35 37.61
CA ASP A 244 -12.57 -4.73 37.10
C ASP A 244 -11.71 -4.91 35.84
N LYS A 245 -10.90 -3.90 35.48
CA LYS A 245 -10.14 -3.83 34.22
C LYS A 245 -9.37 -5.10 33.90
N GLU A 246 -8.64 -5.67 34.85
CA GLU A 246 -7.80 -6.85 34.59
C GLU A 246 -8.65 -8.08 34.21
N GLN A 247 -9.74 -8.31 34.94
CA GLN A 247 -10.67 -9.40 34.65
C GLN A 247 -11.38 -9.16 33.31
N PHE A 248 -11.78 -7.92 33.03
CA PHE A 248 -12.37 -7.53 31.75
C PHE A 248 -11.41 -7.78 30.58
N ILE A 249 -10.15 -7.36 30.69
CA ILE A 249 -9.13 -7.58 29.66
C ILE A 249 -8.91 -9.09 29.44
N LYS A 250 -8.86 -9.88 30.51
CA LYS A 250 -8.72 -11.34 30.42
C LYS A 250 -9.87 -11.98 29.64
N THR A 251 -11.11 -11.63 29.97
CA THR A 251 -12.29 -12.12 29.25
C THR A 251 -12.29 -11.67 27.79
N LEU A 252 -11.98 -10.39 27.53
CA LEU A 252 -11.92 -9.83 26.19
C LEU A 252 -10.86 -10.54 25.34
N VAL A 253 -9.61 -10.61 25.80
CA VAL A 253 -8.52 -11.28 25.06
C VAL A 253 -8.84 -12.75 24.84
N GLY A 254 -9.38 -13.46 25.84
CA GLY A 254 -9.83 -14.85 25.69
C GLY A 254 -10.84 -15.00 24.55
N SER A 255 -11.91 -14.19 24.57
CA SER A 255 -12.96 -14.24 23.54
C SER A 255 -12.47 -13.95 22.11
N LEU A 256 -11.39 -13.16 21.96
CA LEU A 256 -10.79 -12.85 20.66
C LEU A 256 -9.89 -13.99 20.14
N LEU A 257 -9.26 -14.73 21.06
CA LEU A 257 -8.26 -15.76 20.75
C LEU A 257 -8.84 -17.18 20.68
N ASP A 258 -9.90 -17.47 21.43
CA ASP A 258 -10.62 -18.75 21.40
C ASP A 258 -10.97 -19.23 19.99
N PRO A 259 -11.58 -18.41 19.09
CA PRO A 259 -11.87 -18.87 17.74
C PRO A 259 -10.60 -19.19 16.92
N ILE A 260 -9.45 -18.58 17.23
CA ILE A 260 -8.17 -18.88 16.58
C ILE A 260 -7.58 -20.18 17.12
N LEU A 261 -7.70 -20.46 18.42
CA LEU A 261 -7.29 -21.73 19.02
C LEU A 261 -8.11 -22.90 18.45
N LEU A 262 -9.41 -22.71 18.23
CA LEU A 262 -10.25 -23.68 17.56
C LEU A 262 -9.83 -23.88 16.09
N LEU A 263 -9.57 -22.78 15.37
CA LEU A 263 -9.05 -22.86 14.00
C LEU A 263 -7.72 -23.62 13.94
N LYS A 264 -6.79 -23.38 14.88
CA LYS A 264 -5.51 -24.10 14.96
C LYS A 264 -5.73 -25.61 15.01
N SER A 265 -6.66 -26.06 15.84
CA SER A 265 -6.98 -27.48 16.00
C SER A 265 -7.57 -28.06 14.71
N ARG A 266 -8.38 -27.28 14.00
CA ARG A 266 -9.00 -27.67 12.72
C ARG A 266 -7.99 -27.77 11.57
N VAL A 267 -7.00 -26.87 11.51
CA VAL A 267 -6.03 -26.81 10.41
C VAL A 267 -4.75 -27.61 10.64
N ALA A 268 -4.58 -28.20 11.83
CA ALA A 268 -3.33 -28.86 12.25
C ALA A 268 -2.84 -29.97 11.30
N SER A 269 -3.77 -30.68 10.64
CA SER A 269 -3.48 -31.79 9.71
C SER A 269 -3.73 -31.44 8.25
N LEU A 270 -4.09 -30.18 7.94
CA LEU A 270 -4.42 -29.75 6.59
C LEU A 270 -3.17 -29.40 5.78
N SER A 271 -3.27 -29.52 4.46
CA SER A 271 -2.24 -29.01 3.55
C SER A 271 -2.16 -27.47 3.61
N PRO A 272 -1.06 -26.84 3.15
CA PRO A 272 -0.96 -25.38 3.11
C PRO A 272 -2.05 -24.70 2.26
N GLU A 273 -2.54 -25.38 1.21
CA GLU A 273 -3.63 -24.88 0.36
C GLU A 273 -4.98 -24.91 1.09
N GLU A 274 -5.30 -26.01 1.76
CA GLU A 274 -6.51 -26.13 2.58
C GLU A 274 -6.45 -25.19 3.79
N THR A 275 -5.28 -25.06 4.43
CA THR A 275 -5.03 -24.10 5.52
C THR A 275 -5.31 -22.67 5.04
N LYS A 276 -4.81 -22.30 3.85
CA LYS A 276 -5.09 -20.98 3.26
C LYS A 276 -6.59 -20.77 3.06
N LYS A 277 -7.30 -21.77 2.51
CA LYS A 277 -8.74 -21.70 2.30
C LYS A 277 -9.49 -21.47 3.61
N GLU A 278 -9.23 -22.27 4.64
CA GLU A 278 -9.86 -22.15 5.95
C GLU A 278 -9.56 -20.81 6.64
N VAL A 279 -8.33 -20.29 6.54
CA VAL A 279 -7.98 -18.95 7.07
C VAL A 279 -8.74 -17.84 6.35
N VAL A 280 -8.87 -17.93 5.02
CA VAL A 280 -9.62 -16.94 4.23
C VAL A 280 -11.12 -16.99 4.55
N GLU A 281 -11.70 -18.19 4.66
CA GLU A 281 -13.10 -18.40 5.04
C GLU A 281 -13.38 -17.89 6.47
N PHE A 282 -12.45 -18.13 7.41
CA PHE A 282 -12.52 -17.58 8.76
C PHE A 282 -12.62 -16.04 8.74
N ILE A 283 -11.74 -15.37 7.98
CA ILE A 283 -11.76 -13.90 7.89
C ILE A 283 -13.05 -13.42 7.20
N GLN A 284 -13.50 -14.11 6.15
CA GLN A 284 -14.77 -13.79 5.50
C GLN A 284 -15.97 -13.92 6.44
N ALA A 285 -15.96 -14.90 7.36
CA ALA A 285 -16.97 -15.06 8.40
C ALA A 285 -16.92 -13.93 9.45
N THR A 286 -15.71 -13.44 9.79
CA THR A 286 -15.58 -12.22 10.63
C THR A 286 -16.19 -10.99 9.94
N GLN A 287 -15.99 -10.84 8.63
CA GLN A 287 -16.58 -9.72 7.88
C GLN A 287 -18.08 -9.85 7.59
N GLY A 288 -18.73 -10.95 8.00
CA GLY A 288 -20.14 -11.21 7.69
C GLY A 288 -20.41 -11.53 6.22
N THR A 289 -19.37 -11.80 5.43
CA THR A 289 -19.49 -12.21 4.02
C THR A 289 -19.74 -13.71 3.86
N LEU A 290 -19.49 -14.48 4.92
CA LEU A 290 -19.78 -15.92 5.02
C LEU A 290 -20.64 -16.16 6.27
N ASN A 291 -21.94 -16.38 6.07
CA ASN A 291 -22.90 -16.50 7.17
C ASN A 291 -22.90 -17.88 7.84
N VAL A 292 -22.49 -18.92 7.12
CA VAL A 292 -22.43 -20.29 7.63
C VAL A 292 -20.97 -20.67 7.78
N TYR A 293 -20.47 -20.67 9.01
CA TYR A 293 -19.10 -21.05 9.33
C TYR A 293 -19.03 -21.78 10.68
N PRO A 294 -18.27 -22.88 10.83
CA PRO A 294 -18.29 -23.71 12.04
C PRO A 294 -17.96 -22.99 13.35
N MET A 295 -17.21 -21.89 13.31
CA MET A 295 -16.82 -21.11 14.50
C MET A 295 -17.58 -19.77 14.61
N LYS A 296 -18.74 -19.63 13.94
CA LYS A 296 -19.46 -18.35 13.86
C LYS A 296 -19.89 -17.84 15.23
N GLU A 297 -20.36 -18.70 16.12
CA GLU A 297 -20.77 -18.33 17.49
C GLU A 297 -19.61 -17.75 18.31
N GLN A 298 -18.42 -18.34 18.22
CA GLN A 298 -17.23 -17.87 18.93
C GLN A 298 -16.73 -16.55 18.34
N ILE A 299 -16.78 -16.40 17.01
CA ILE A 299 -16.51 -15.12 16.34
C ILE A 299 -17.48 -14.05 16.85
N ASP A 300 -18.78 -14.32 16.88
CA ASP A 300 -19.80 -13.36 17.31
C ASP A 300 -19.64 -12.98 18.80
N THR A 301 -19.25 -13.95 19.64
CA THR A 301 -18.87 -13.69 21.03
C THR A 301 -17.69 -12.72 21.14
N GLY A 302 -16.64 -12.89 20.33
CA GLY A 302 -15.52 -11.95 20.24
C GLY A 302 -15.94 -10.56 19.76
N TYR A 303 -16.85 -10.48 18.77
CA TYR A 303 -17.43 -9.21 18.29
C TYR A 303 -18.21 -8.49 19.40
N ASN A 304 -19.00 -9.22 20.18
CA ASN A 304 -19.76 -8.64 21.29
C ASN A 304 -18.82 -8.03 22.35
N HIS A 305 -17.78 -8.76 22.76
CA HIS A 305 -16.79 -8.25 23.72
C HIS A 305 -16.01 -7.05 23.18
N ARG A 306 -15.65 -7.06 21.88
CA ARG A 306 -15.07 -5.89 21.21
C ARG A 306 -15.99 -4.69 21.31
N SER A 307 -17.26 -4.84 20.93
CA SER A 307 -18.25 -3.75 20.99
C SER A 307 -18.41 -3.22 22.42
N SER A 308 -18.45 -4.10 23.42
CA SER A 308 -18.47 -3.69 24.84
C SER A 308 -17.21 -2.91 25.25
N SER A 309 -16.03 -3.29 24.77
CA SER A 309 -14.78 -2.55 25.08
C SER A 309 -14.75 -1.15 24.46
N ILE A 310 -15.23 -1.02 23.22
CA ILE A 310 -15.36 0.27 22.53
C ILE A 310 -16.40 1.14 23.24
N TYR A 311 -17.52 0.55 23.65
CA TYR A 311 -18.54 1.24 24.44
C TYR A 311 -17.96 1.79 25.75
N ARG A 312 -17.31 0.95 26.58
CA ARG A 312 -16.67 1.37 27.83
C ARG A 312 -15.65 2.51 27.62
N TYR A 313 -14.89 2.45 26.54
CA TYR A 313 -13.92 3.49 26.18
C TYR A 313 -14.58 4.82 25.79
N THR A 314 -15.71 4.76 25.09
CA THR A 314 -16.35 5.95 24.50
C THR A 314 -17.48 6.53 25.35
N GLU A 315 -18.00 5.81 26.34
CA GLU A 315 -19.22 6.17 27.09
C GLU A 315 -19.19 7.58 27.67
N ASN A 316 -18.02 8.01 28.16
CA ASN A 316 -17.80 9.30 28.79
C ASN A 316 -17.29 10.40 27.83
N LEU A 317 -17.20 10.11 26.52
CA LEU A 317 -16.76 11.07 25.52
C LEU A 317 -17.93 11.91 24.99
N PRO A 318 -17.75 13.24 24.78
CA PRO A 318 -18.81 14.11 24.27
C PRO A 318 -19.29 13.72 22.85
N ASN A 319 -18.42 13.10 22.04
CA ASN A 319 -18.70 12.65 20.68
C ASN A 319 -18.70 11.11 20.54
N LYS A 320 -19.18 10.39 21.56
CA LYS A 320 -19.10 8.92 21.66
C LYS A 320 -19.52 8.14 20.40
N LYS A 321 -20.62 8.52 19.75
CA LYS A 321 -21.12 7.82 18.54
C LYS A 321 -20.16 7.97 17.36
N GLU A 322 -19.64 9.17 17.14
CA GLU A 322 -18.70 9.46 16.06
C GLU A 322 -17.38 8.70 16.27
N VAL A 323 -16.86 8.70 17.51
CA VAL A 323 -15.64 7.98 17.86
C VAL A 323 -15.82 6.47 17.71
N ALA A 324 -16.94 5.91 18.17
CA ALA A 324 -17.25 4.49 18.02
C ALA A 324 -17.33 4.07 16.54
N ASN A 325 -18.08 4.82 15.72
CA ASN A 325 -18.18 4.58 14.28
C ASN A 325 -16.80 4.62 13.61
N ARG A 326 -15.95 5.59 14.00
CA ARG A 326 -14.60 5.71 13.44
C ARG A 326 -13.71 4.51 13.80
N ILE A 327 -13.85 3.97 15.02
CA ILE A 327 -13.13 2.76 15.43
C ILE A 327 -13.59 1.57 14.58
N ASP A 328 -14.89 1.40 14.35
CA ASP A 328 -15.43 0.33 13.51
C ASP A 328 -15.00 0.45 12.03
N GLU A 329 -14.93 1.66 11.48
CA GLU A 329 -14.39 1.90 10.14
C GLU A 329 -12.92 1.45 10.03
N ILE A 330 -12.08 1.83 10.99
CA ILE A 330 -10.67 1.43 11.04
C ILE A 330 -10.56 -0.09 11.13
N GLN A 331 -11.38 -0.73 11.97
CA GLN A 331 -11.39 -2.19 12.11
C GLN A 331 -11.77 -2.88 10.80
N THR A 332 -12.82 -2.38 10.13
CA THR A 332 -13.29 -2.91 8.84
C THR A 332 -12.20 -2.79 7.77
N HIS A 333 -11.55 -1.64 7.69
CA HIS A 333 -10.43 -1.41 6.76
C HIS A 333 -9.26 -2.36 7.03
N ASN A 334 -8.88 -2.53 8.31
CA ASN A 334 -7.78 -3.42 8.70
C ASN A 334 -8.06 -4.89 8.37
N THR A 335 -9.28 -5.37 8.62
CA THR A 335 -9.67 -6.75 8.28
C THR A 335 -9.72 -6.95 6.76
N ALA A 336 -10.21 -5.98 5.98
CA ALA A 336 -10.21 -6.06 4.51
C ALA A 336 -8.78 -6.08 3.93
N ARG A 337 -7.87 -5.28 4.50
CA ARG A 337 -6.46 -5.28 4.15
C ARG A 337 -5.80 -6.63 4.46
N MET A 338 -6.05 -7.20 5.64
CA MET A 338 -5.58 -8.54 6.02
C MET A 338 -6.05 -9.60 5.02
N LEU A 339 -7.35 -9.60 4.68
CA LEU A 339 -7.92 -10.54 3.71
C LEU A 339 -7.22 -10.44 2.35
N SER A 340 -7.03 -9.22 1.84
CA SER A 340 -6.35 -8.97 0.56
C SER A 340 -4.92 -9.53 0.53
N VAL A 341 -4.13 -9.27 1.59
CA VAL A 341 -2.74 -9.77 1.71
C VAL A 341 -2.72 -11.30 1.73
N LEU A 342 -3.58 -11.92 2.55
CA LEU A 342 -3.61 -13.37 2.72
C LEU A 342 -4.16 -14.10 1.48
N GLN A 343 -5.14 -13.53 0.77
CA GLN A 343 -5.62 -14.05 -0.51
C GLN A 343 -4.53 -14.01 -1.58
N ALA A 344 -3.73 -12.94 -1.62
CA ALA A 344 -2.65 -12.78 -2.58
C ALA A 344 -1.40 -13.65 -2.28
N ALA A 345 -1.22 -14.10 -1.05
CA ALA A 345 -0.06 -14.89 -0.65
C ALA A 345 -0.06 -16.30 -1.26
N THR A 346 1.12 -16.88 -1.51
CA THR A 346 1.23 -18.25 -2.03
C THR A 346 0.86 -19.27 -0.95
N SER A 347 0.17 -20.34 -1.33
CA SER A 347 -0.30 -21.37 -0.38
C SER A 347 0.83 -21.95 0.48
N SER A 348 2.04 -22.09 -0.05
CA SER A 348 3.22 -22.56 0.69
C SER A 348 3.54 -21.75 1.96
N MET A 349 3.19 -20.46 1.99
CA MET A 349 3.44 -19.59 3.15
C MET A 349 2.47 -19.87 4.31
N PHE A 350 1.39 -20.61 4.06
CA PHE A 350 0.43 -20.99 5.08
C PHE A 350 0.86 -22.24 5.87
N ALA A 351 2.02 -22.84 5.54
CA ALA A 351 2.63 -23.85 6.38
C ALA A 351 2.85 -23.26 7.79
N ASN A 352 2.24 -23.88 8.80
CA ASN A 352 2.23 -23.39 10.18
C ASN A 352 1.72 -21.94 10.33
N PHE A 353 0.72 -21.50 9.55
CA PHE A 353 0.21 -20.14 9.65
C PHE A 353 -0.38 -19.83 11.03
N VAL A 354 -1.24 -20.73 11.54
CA VAL A 354 -1.90 -20.60 12.83
C VAL A 354 -1.01 -21.22 13.90
N ILE A 355 -0.30 -20.36 14.64
CA ILE A 355 0.74 -20.75 15.62
C ILE A 355 0.31 -20.54 17.06
N LEU A 356 -0.74 -19.76 17.29
CA LEU A 356 -1.21 -19.39 18.64
C LEU A 356 -1.27 -20.58 19.60
N ASP A 357 -0.65 -20.45 20.76
CA ASP A 357 -0.72 -21.42 21.85
C ASP A 357 -0.92 -20.71 23.19
N LYS A 358 -1.04 -21.48 24.28
CA LYS A 358 -1.28 -20.95 25.62
C LYS A 358 -0.13 -20.07 26.12
N THR A 359 1.09 -20.28 25.63
CA THR A 359 2.26 -19.46 25.97
C THR A 359 2.16 -18.08 25.31
N LEU A 360 1.88 -18.04 24.01
CA LEU A 360 1.67 -16.80 23.24
C LEU A 360 0.46 -16.01 23.76
N GLU A 361 -0.64 -16.71 24.09
CA GLU A 361 -1.81 -16.11 24.73
C GLU A 361 -1.45 -15.44 26.06
N SER A 362 -0.72 -16.14 26.93
CA SER A 362 -0.29 -15.61 28.24
C SER A 362 0.64 -14.40 28.09
N LEU A 363 1.58 -14.45 27.14
CA LEU A 363 2.48 -13.34 26.82
C LEU A 363 1.71 -12.12 26.29
N TYR A 364 0.74 -12.35 25.41
CA TYR A 364 -0.09 -11.29 24.85
C TYR A 364 -0.95 -10.65 25.93
N LEU A 365 -1.62 -11.45 26.78
CA LEU A 365 -2.42 -10.95 27.89
C LEU A 365 -1.58 -10.10 28.86
N ALA A 366 -0.39 -10.59 29.22
CA ALA A 366 0.54 -9.84 30.09
C ALA A 366 1.01 -8.52 29.45
N LEU A 367 1.17 -8.48 28.13
CA LEU A 367 1.52 -7.27 27.38
C LEU A 367 0.37 -6.24 27.41
N ILE A 368 -0.86 -6.68 27.18
CA ILE A 368 -2.05 -5.81 27.21
C ILE A 368 -2.27 -5.26 28.62
N ASN A 369 -2.19 -6.10 29.66
CA ASN A 369 -2.31 -5.66 31.06
C ASN A 369 -1.21 -4.66 31.46
N GLY A 370 0.01 -4.84 30.95
CA GLY A 370 1.13 -3.92 31.18
C GLY A 370 1.11 -2.64 30.32
N GLY A 371 0.02 -2.35 29.61
CA GLY A 371 -0.10 -1.17 28.73
C GLY A 371 0.91 -1.16 27.58
N GLY A 372 1.52 -2.32 27.26
CA GLY A 372 2.50 -2.44 26.19
C GLY A 372 3.81 -1.71 26.45
N GLY A 373 4.17 -1.35 27.68
CA GLY A 373 5.45 -0.68 27.98
C GLY A 373 6.68 -1.59 27.91
N ASP A 374 6.50 -2.91 28.07
CA ASP A 374 7.59 -3.86 28.26
C ASP A 374 8.25 -4.28 26.93
N ALA A 375 9.43 -3.69 26.65
CA ALA A 375 10.20 -3.97 25.44
C ALA A 375 10.68 -5.42 25.33
N ARG A 376 10.96 -6.10 26.46
CA ARG A 376 11.39 -7.51 26.46
C ARG A 376 10.22 -8.41 26.07
N LYS A 377 9.05 -8.24 26.70
CA LYS A 377 7.84 -9.00 26.35
C LYS A 377 7.41 -8.77 24.90
N LYS A 378 7.52 -7.53 24.39
CA LYS A 378 7.28 -7.24 22.97
C LYS A 378 8.21 -8.02 22.05
N LYS A 379 9.51 -8.04 22.37
CA LYS A 379 10.50 -8.77 21.58
C LYS A 379 10.21 -10.27 21.58
N THR A 380 9.99 -10.86 22.76
CA THR A 380 9.66 -12.29 22.90
C THR A 380 8.38 -12.65 22.15
N LEU A 381 7.34 -11.82 22.22
CA LEU A 381 6.09 -12.04 21.48
C LEU A 381 6.32 -11.97 19.96
N LYS A 382 7.10 -11.01 19.47
CA LYS A 382 7.45 -10.90 18.04
C LYS A 382 8.22 -12.12 17.54
N GLU A 383 9.21 -12.57 18.30
CA GLU A 383 9.99 -13.79 18.01
C GLU A 383 9.08 -15.02 17.95
N GLY A 384 8.20 -15.19 18.95
CA GLY A 384 7.22 -16.28 18.97
C GLY A 384 6.20 -16.22 17.84
N LEU A 385 5.92 -15.04 17.28
CA LEU A 385 5.04 -14.85 16.13
C LEU A 385 5.75 -14.95 14.76
N GLY A 386 7.08 -15.12 14.76
CA GLY A 386 7.88 -15.18 13.54
C GLY A 386 8.01 -13.85 12.80
N VAL A 387 7.94 -12.72 13.51
CA VAL A 387 8.18 -11.37 12.96
C VAL A 387 9.55 -10.89 13.44
N VAL A 388 10.55 -10.96 12.56
CA VAL A 388 11.94 -10.53 12.85
C VAL A 388 12.21 -9.14 12.30
#